data_AF-A0A0J6STC8-F1
#
_entry.id   AF-A0A0J6STC8-F1
#
_cell.length_a   1.000
_cell.length_b   1.000
_cell.length_c   1.000
_cell.angle_alpha   90.00
_cell.angle_beta   90.00
_cell.angle_gamma   90.00
#
_symmetry.space_group_name_H-M   'P 1'
#
loop_
_entity.id
_entity.type
_entity.pdbx_description
1 polymer ?
#
loop_
_entity_poly.entity_id
_entity_poly.type
_entity_poly.pdbx_seq_one_letter_code
_entity_poly.pdbx_strand_id
1 'polypeptide(L)'
;MDLTLQPARVRTETEDEQGLLVFADGALAAVLVRLSAAHGEEEGLWFLEAGFGRLASPQPPKFADLDAAQDWIARQLAPAPPPDPRQP
;
A
#
# COMPACT_ATOMS: atom_id res chain seq x y z
N MET A 1 2.36 -10.16 12.34
CA MET A 1 2.65 -9.56 11.04
C MET A 1 3.08 -8.16 11.33
N ASP A 2 4.36 -7.91 11.09
CA ASP A 2 5.01 -6.66 11.47
C ASP A 2 5.17 -5.82 10.20
N LEU A 3 4.47 -4.70 10.15
CA LEU A 3 4.57 -3.74 9.06
C LEU A 3 5.50 -2.60 9.47
N THR A 4 6.51 -2.34 8.63
CA THR A 4 7.45 -1.23 8.82
C THR A 4 7.36 -0.28 7.65
N LEU A 5 7.16 1.00 7.94
CA LEU A 5 7.14 2.08 6.96
C LEU A 5 8.49 2.78 6.95
N GLN A 6 9.17 2.76 5.81
CA GLN A 6 10.45 3.44 5.63
C GLN A 6 10.30 4.62 4.65
N PRO A 7 10.61 5.86 5.08
CA PRO A 7 10.63 7.02 4.18
C PRO A 7 11.60 6.81 3.01
N ALA A 8 11.11 7.06 1.79
CA ALA A 8 11.91 6.99 0.58
C ALA A 8 11.52 8.09 -0.40
N ARG A 9 12.48 8.60 -1.16
CA ARG A 9 12.16 9.43 -2.33
C ARG A 9 11.79 8.51 -3.47
N VAL A 10 10.51 8.54 -3.85
CA VAL A 10 10.03 7.84 -5.03
C VAL A 10 10.01 8.88 -6.14
N ARG A 11 10.72 8.60 -7.22
CA ARG A 11 10.67 9.42 -8.43
C ARG A 11 9.35 9.15 -9.15
N THR A 12 8.28 9.70 -8.60
CA THR A 12 7.07 9.94 -9.36
C THR A 12 7.39 11.07 -10.34
N GLU A 13 6.77 11.11 -11.52
CA GLU A 13 6.99 12.15 -12.53
C GLU A 13 6.46 13.55 -12.09
N THR A 14 6.32 13.76 -10.78
CA THR A 14 5.80 14.94 -10.09
C THR A 14 6.77 15.37 -8.98
N GLU A 15 6.83 16.67 -8.72
CA GLU A 15 7.86 17.32 -7.87
C GLU A 15 7.77 16.95 -6.37
N ASP A 16 6.64 16.41 -5.94
CA ASP A 16 6.37 16.02 -4.55
C ASP A 16 6.76 14.55 -4.31
N GLU A 17 8.05 14.28 -4.29
CA GLU A 17 8.68 12.95 -4.17
C GLU A 17 8.56 12.30 -2.77
N GLN A 18 7.43 12.48 -2.06
CA GLN A 18 7.21 11.86 -0.74
C GLN A 18 6.64 10.45 -0.90
N GLY A 19 7.49 9.44 -0.72
CA GLY A 19 7.07 8.04 -0.72
C GLY A 19 7.46 7.29 0.55
N LEU A 20 6.85 6.12 0.71
CA LEU A 20 7.10 5.17 1.79
C LEU A 20 7.21 3.76 1.22
N LEU A 21 8.29 3.09 1.58
CA LEU A 21 8.45 1.66 1.36
C LEU A 21 7.79 0.92 2.52
N VAL A 22 6.89 0.01 2.19
CA VAL A 22 6.22 -0.83 3.17
C VAL A 22 6.89 -2.20 3.20
N PHE A 23 7.45 -2.55 4.34
CA PHE A 23 8.01 -3.86 4.59
C PHE A 23 7.04 -4.69 5.43
N ALA A 24 6.77 -5.92 5.01
CA ALA A 24 6.03 -6.92 5.76
C ALA A 24 6.99 -8.01 6.21
N ASP A 25 7.13 -8.19 7.52
CA ASP A 25 8.02 -9.20 8.12
C ASP A 25 9.46 -9.12 7.55
N GLY A 26 9.93 -7.89 7.28
CA GLY A 26 11.26 -7.59 6.73
C GLY A 26 11.40 -7.67 5.21
N ALA A 27 10.35 -8.05 4.47
CA ALA A 27 10.35 -8.09 3.00
C ALA A 27 9.57 -6.91 2.40
N LEU A 28 10.07 -6.32 1.30
CA LEU A 28 9.37 -5.22 0.63
C LEU A 28 8.04 -5.73 0.04
N ALA A 29 6.94 -5.19 0.53
CA ALA A 29 5.59 -5.59 0.16
C ALA A 29 4.89 -4.57 -0.73
N ALA A 30 5.14 -3.27 -0.52
CA ALA A 30 4.51 -2.20 -1.28
C ALA A 30 5.33 -0.91 -1.30
N VAL A 31 5.01 -0.04 -2.25
CA VAL A 31 5.48 1.35 -2.36
C VAL A 31 4.25 2.25 -2.33
N LEU A 32 4.21 3.15 -1.35
CA LEU A 32 3.20 4.18 -1.21
C LEU A 32 3.78 5.53 -1.61
N VAL A 33 3.00 6.35 -2.29
CA VAL A 33 3.37 7.73 -2.67
C VAL A 33 2.28 8.69 -2.22
N ARG A 34 2.66 9.84 -1.70
CA ARG A 34 1.69 10.87 -1.31
C ARG A 34 1.35 11.71 -2.54
N LEU A 35 0.07 11.76 -2.88
CA LEU A 35 -0.42 12.58 -3.97
C LEU A 35 -0.35 14.05 -3.55
N SER A 36 0.23 14.87 -4.42
CA SER A 36 0.34 16.31 -4.18
C SER A 36 -0.81 17.10 -4.76
N ALA A 37 -0.79 18.42 -4.54
CA ALA A 37 -1.79 19.35 -5.04
C ALA A 37 -1.99 19.31 -6.56
N ALA A 38 -1.04 18.75 -7.32
CA ALA A 38 -1.19 18.47 -8.74
C ALA A 38 -2.35 17.50 -9.06
N HIS A 39 -2.83 16.73 -8.08
CA HIS A 39 -3.95 15.78 -8.22
C HIS A 39 -5.32 16.34 -7.82
N GLY A 40 -5.43 17.66 -7.59
CA GLY A 40 -6.73 18.32 -7.36
C GLY A 40 -7.48 17.77 -6.14
N GLU A 41 -8.59 17.08 -6.36
CA GLU A 41 -9.46 16.52 -5.30
C GLU A 41 -8.82 15.37 -4.51
N GLU A 42 -7.73 14.80 -5.02
CA GLU A 42 -7.03 13.66 -4.40
C GLU A 42 -5.72 14.08 -3.69
N GLU A 43 -5.52 15.39 -3.53
CA GLU A 43 -4.41 15.95 -2.76
C GLU A 43 -4.36 15.34 -1.35
N GLY A 44 -3.16 14.94 -0.94
CA GLY A 44 -2.88 14.49 0.42
C GLY A 44 -3.20 13.02 0.66
N LEU A 45 -3.85 12.34 -0.28
CA LEU A 45 -4.06 10.90 -0.25
C LEU A 45 -2.75 10.14 -0.50
N TRP A 46 -2.73 8.90 -0.06
CA TRP A 46 -1.66 7.95 -0.30
C TRP A 46 -2.06 6.96 -1.38
N PHE A 47 -1.28 6.88 -2.45
CA PHE A 47 -1.50 5.97 -3.56
C PHE A 47 -0.55 4.78 -3.48
N LEU A 48 -1.07 3.57 -3.75
CA LEU A 48 -0.26 2.38 -3.90
C LEU A 48 0.36 2.33 -5.30
N GLU A 49 1.54 2.92 -5.46
CA GLU A 49 2.25 2.95 -6.75
C GLU A 49 2.65 1.54 -7.20
N ALA A 50 3.16 0.72 -6.26
CA ALA A 50 3.55 -0.64 -6.56
C ALA A 50 3.21 -1.57 -5.39
N GLY A 51 2.51 -2.66 -5.68
CA GLY A 51 2.29 -3.76 -4.76
C GLY A 51 2.97 -5.03 -5.26
N PHE A 52 3.54 -5.81 -4.34
CA PHE A 52 4.20 -7.08 -4.66
C PHE A 52 3.36 -8.27 -4.18
N GLY A 53 3.43 -9.39 -4.91
CA GLY A 53 2.73 -10.62 -4.56
C GLY A 53 1.21 -10.43 -4.49
N ARG A 54 0.61 -10.66 -3.32
CA ARG A 54 -0.85 -10.51 -3.11
C ARG A 54 -1.34 -9.06 -3.21
N LEU A 55 -0.43 -8.10 -3.10
CA LEU A 55 -0.74 -6.67 -3.21
C LEU A 55 -0.64 -6.17 -4.65
N ALA A 56 -0.15 -6.98 -5.59
CA ALA A 56 -0.09 -6.64 -7.00
C ALA A 56 -1.51 -6.61 -7.59
N SER A 57 -2.17 -5.47 -7.48
CA SER A 57 -3.52 -5.25 -8.02
C SER A 57 -3.48 -4.45 -9.31
N PRO A 58 -4.29 -4.81 -10.34
CA PRO A 58 -4.39 -4.05 -11.58
C PRO A 58 -5.06 -2.69 -11.38
N GLN A 59 -5.78 -2.51 -10.27
CA GLN A 59 -6.36 -1.24 -9.86
C GLN A 59 -5.84 -0.88 -8.47
N PRO A 60 -4.72 -0.15 -8.39
CA PRO A 60 -4.14 0.24 -7.11
C PRO A 60 -5.08 1.15 -6.30
N PRO A 61 -5.28 0.86 -5.00
CA PRO A 61 -6.11 1.68 -4.12
C PRO A 61 -5.43 3.01 -3.76
N LYS A 62 -6.27 3.98 -3.36
CA LYS A 62 -5.89 5.24 -2.72
C LYS A 62 -6.40 5.23 -1.28
N PHE A 63 -5.63 5.81 -0.37
CA PHE A 63 -5.90 5.83 1.06
C PHE A 63 -5.89 7.26 1.58
N ALA A 64 -6.76 7.57 2.55
CA ALA A 64 -6.77 8.87 3.20
C ALA A 64 -5.54 9.11 4.07
N ASP A 65 -5.01 8.05 4.65
CA ASP A 65 -3.92 8.09 5.64
C ASP A 65 -3.15 6.76 5.64
N LEU A 66 -2.02 6.75 6.35
CA LEU A 66 -1.12 5.60 6.43
C LEU A 66 -1.71 4.46 7.27
N ASP A 67 -2.59 4.74 8.22
CA ASP A 67 -3.29 3.71 8.99
C ASP A 67 -4.24 2.90 8.09
N ALA A 68 -5.04 3.58 7.27
CA ALA A 68 -5.89 2.92 6.26
C ALA A 68 -5.08 2.09 5.26
N ALA A 69 -3.91 2.58 4.82
CA ALA A 69 -3.02 1.83 3.94
C ALA A 69 -2.47 0.57 4.62
N GLN A 70 -2.03 0.68 5.87
CA GLN A 70 -1.50 -0.45 6.64
C GLN A 70 -2.56 -1.51 6.92
N ASP A 71 -3.78 -1.12 7.31
CA ASP A 71 -4.89 -2.05 7.54
C ASP A 71 -5.22 -2.85 6.28
N TRP A 72 -5.29 -2.16 5.13
CA TRP A 72 -5.53 -2.82 3.85
C TRP A 72 -4.42 -3.81 3.51
N ILE A 73 -3.16 -3.42 3.67
CA ILE A 73 -1.99 -4.28 3.41
C ILE A 73 -2.02 -5.53 4.32
N ALA A 74 -2.28 -5.33 5.61
CA ALA A 74 -2.37 -6.44 6.57
C ALA A 74 -3.49 -7.41 6.19
N ARG A 75 -4.65 -6.91 5.75
CA ARG A 75 -5.78 -7.75 5.33
C ARG A 75 -5.50 -8.55 4.07
N GLN A 76 -4.80 -7.97 3.10
CA GLN A 76 -4.46 -8.67 1.86
C GLN A 76 -3.37 -9.73 2.06
N LEU A 77 -2.45 -9.48 2.98
CA LEU A 77 -1.37 -10.41 3.34
C LEU A 77 -1.81 -11.43 4.39
N ALA A 78 -2.97 -11.22 5.03
CA ALA A 78 -3.56 -12.22 5.89
C ALA A 78 -3.73 -13.55 5.13
N PRO A 79 -3.44 -14.69 5.77
CA PRO A 79 -3.76 -15.98 5.18
C PRO A 79 -5.26 -16.03 4.91
N ALA A 80 -5.64 -16.64 3.79
CA ALA A 80 -7.06 -16.89 3.53
C ALA A 80 -7.63 -17.65 4.74
N PRO A 81 -8.86 -17.34 5.19
CA PRO A 81 -9.49 -18.12 6.23
C PRO A 81 -9.42 -19.60 5.83
N PRO A 82 -9.13 -20.51 6.78
CA PRO A 82 -9.08 -21.93 6.46
C PRO A 82 -10.38 -22.31 5.73
N PRO A 83 -10.30 -23.13 4.66
CA PRO A 83 -11.48 -23.53 3.92
C PRO A 83 -12.52 -24.10 4.90
N ASP A 84 -13.77 -23.64 4.79
CA ASP A 84 -14.82 -24.12 5.68
C ASP A 84 -14.95 -25.65 5.45
N PRO A 85 -14.80 -26.48 6.49
CA PRO A 85 -14.85 -27.93 6.34
C PRO A 85 -16.21 -28.46 5.85
N ARG A 86 -17.20 -27.59 5.63
CA ARG A 86 -18.54 -27.90 5.11
C ARG A 86 -18.75 -27.58 3.63
N GLN A 87 -17.73 -27.13 2.89
CA GLN A 87 -17.82 -27.02 1.43
C GLN A 87 -17.40 -28.36 0.77
N PRO A 88 -18.30 -29.03 0.03
CA PRO A 88 -18.00 -30.28 -0.67
C PRO A 88 -17.11 -30.09 -1.90
#